data_AF-A0A936JV56-F1
#
_entry.id   AF-A0A936JV56-F1
#
_cell.length_a   1.000
_cell.length_b   1.000
_cell.length_c   1.000
_cell.angle_alpha   90.00
_cell.angle_beta   90.00
_cell.angle_gamma   90.00
#
_symmetry.space_group_name_H-M   'P 1'
#
loop_
_entity.id
_entity.type
_entity.pdbx_description
1 polymer ?
#
loop_
_entity_poly.entity_id
_entity_poly.type
_entity_poly.pdbx_seq_one_letter_code
_entity_poly.pdbx_strand_id
1 'polypeptide(L)'
;MTLVEPSAAMLESTLAALRGRGITHEAANVTLQQFVRDDAAACWDLAQATFSLHNIPPAERAPLFVWLRRKVGRLLIAEFDVPVFADMYSPEHVTYVVDRYEKGLLEYAGDGGLVAQGFLMPVFFGNFDRSAARTTYEQPIETWENELRAAGFGRVERRDLDDYWWARAHLVDAR
;
A
#
# COMPACT_ATOMS: atom_id res chain seq x y z
N MET A 1 10.91 -17.83 -3.84
CA MET A 1 10.40 -16.55 -3.28
C MET A 1 9.45 -16.84 -2.14
N THR A 2 9.28 -15.94 -1.18
CA THR A 2 8.30 -16.08 -0.08
C THR A 2 7.17 -15.07 -0.29
N LEU A 3 5.92 -15.52 -0.19
CA LEU A 3 4.72 -14.70 -0.33
C LEU A 3 3.99 -14.61 1.00
N VAL A 4 3.57 -13.40 1.38
CA VAL A 4 2.75 -13.15 2.56
C VAL A 4 1.51 -12.39 2.09
N GLU A 5 0.35 -13.02 2.20
CA GLU A 5 -0.91 -12.46 1.69
C GLU A 5 -2.07 -12.92 2.59
N PRO A 6 -2.73 -12.02 3.33
CA PRO A 6 -3.85 -12.39 4.19
C PRO A 6 -5.12 -12.82 3.43
N SER A 7 -5.34 -12.35 2.19
CA SER A 7 -6.47 -12.74 1.37
C SER A 7 -6.26 -14.13 0.76
N ALA A 8 -6.96 -15.13 1.29
CA ALA A 8 -6.89 -16.51 0.79
C ALA A 8 -7.18 -16.57 -0.72
N ALA A 9 -8.20 -15.84 -1.20
CA ALA A 9 -8.58 -15.83 -2.61
C ALA A 9 -7.48 -15.24 -3.51
N MET A 10 -6.84 -14.14 -3.11
CA MET A 10 -5.74 -13.54 -3.88
C MET A 10 -4.51 -14.44 -3.86
N LEU A 11 -4.21 -15.03 -2.71
CA LEU A 11 -3.09 -15.96 -2.58
C LEU A 11 -3.30 -17.19 -3.46
N GLU A 12 -4.45 -17.86 -3.39
CA GLU A 12 -4.76 -19.04 -4.20
C GLU A 12 -4.59 -18.78 -5.71
N SER A 13 -5.15 -17.67 -6.20
CA SER A 13 -5.00 -17.24 -7.59
C SER A 13 -3.53 -17.03 -7.98
N THR A 14 -2.77 -16.33 -7.12
CA THR A 14 -1.34 -16.07 -7.33
C THR A 14 -0.53 -17.37 -7.35
N LEU A 15 -0.78 -18.29 -6.41
CA LEU A 15 -0.08 -19.57 -6.34
C LEU A 15 -0.38 -20.46 -7.54
N ALA A 16 -1.62 -20.45 -8.04
CA ALA A 16 -1.97 -21.16 -9.27
C ALA A 16 -1.19 -20.62 -10.47
N ALA A 17 -1.08 -19.31 -10.62
CA ALA A 17 -0.30 -18.68 -11.68
C ALA A 17 1.21 -18.99 -11.57
N LEU A 18 1.78 -18.97 -10.37
CA LEU A 18 3.19 -19.30 -10.14
C LEU A 18 3.49 -20.77 -10.43
N ARG A 19 2.63 -21.69 -9.99
CA ARG A 19 2.73 -23.13 -10.32
C ARG A 19 2.67 -23.36 -11.83
N GLY A 20 1.73 -22.70 -12.52
CA GLY A 20 1.61 -22.76 -13.98
C GLY A 20 2.86 -22.28 -14.73
N ARG A 21 3.67 -21.43 -14.10
CA ARG A 21 4.96 -20.92 -14.63
C ARG A 21 6.18 -21.68 -14.13
N GLY A 22 6.02 -22.70 -13.28
CA GLY A 22 7.13 -23.47 -12.71
C GLY A 22 8.02 -22.67 -11.76
N ILE A 23 7.49 -21.62 -11.12
CA ILE A 23 8.28 -20.76 -10.22
C ILE A 23 8.25 -21.34 -8.80
N THR A 24 9.41 -21.66 -8.23
CA THR A 24 9.53 -22.14 -6.84
C THR A 24 9.20 -21.04 -5.83
N HIS A 25 8.28 -21.34 -4.92
CA HIS A 25 7.79 -20.40 -3.93
C HIS A 25 7.37 -21.07 -2.62
N GLU A 26 7.39 -20.28 -1.56
CA GLU A 26 6.75 -20.54 -0.28
C GLU A 26 5.69 -19.47 -0.05
N ALA A 27 4.66 -19.80 0.72
CA ALA A 27 3.54 -18.89 0.95
C ALA A 27 3.00 -19.02 2.37
N ALA A 28 2.62 -17.88 2.95
CA ALA A 28 1.95 -17.79 4.23
C ALA A 28 0.66 -16.97 4.07
N ASN A 29 -0.49 -17.60 4.32
CA ASN A 29 -1.79 -16.93 4.32
C ASN A 29 -2.07 -16.25 5.66
N VAL A 30 -1.31 -15.20 5.95
CA VAL A 30 -1.32 -14.48 7.23
C VAL A 30 -1.07 -13.00 6.97
N THR A 31 -1.35 -12.16 7.96
CA THR A 31 -0.92 -10.76 7.91
C THR A 31 0.59 -10.64 8.11
N LEU A 32 1.18 -9.52 7.69
CA LEU A 32 2.59 -9.25 7.98
C LEU A 32 2.84 -9.23 9.50
N GLN A 33 1.92 -8.67 10.30
CA GLN A 33 2.01 -8.68 11.76
C GLN A 33 2.09 -10.08 12.36
N GLN A 34 1.39 -11.06 11.77
CA GLN A 34 1.47 -12.45 12.19
C GLN A 34 2.77 -13.09 11.72
N PHE A 35 3.13 -12.88 10.45
CA PHE A 35 4.34 -13.45 9.85
C PHE A 35 5.62 -13.11 10.61
N VAL A 36 5.76 -11.87 11.11
CA VAL A 36 6.97 -11.45 11.83
C VAL A 36 7.08 -12.03 13.25
N ARG A 37 5.98 -12.53 13.84
CA ARG A 37 5.99 -13.09 15.21
C ARG A 37 6.76 -14.40 15.30
N ASP A 38 6.77 -15.16 14.21
CA ASP A 38 7.45 -16.46 14.15
C ASP A 38 8.97 -16.31 13.99
N ASP A 39 9.47 -15.07 13.87
CA ASP A 39 10.88 -14.64 13.72
C ASP A 39 11.77 -15.65 12.98
N ALA A 40 11.34 -16.04 11.77
CA ALA A 40 12.05 -17.01 10.95
C ALA A 40 13.53 -16.64 10.79
N ALA A 41 14.43 -17.63 10.86
CA ALA A 41 15.87 -17.41 10.70
C ALA A 41 16.27 -16.89 9.30
N ALA A 42 15.36 -16.96 8.33
CA ALA A 42 15.59 -16.52 6.96
C ALA A 42 15.85 -15.00 6.88
N CYS A 43 16.73 -14.63 5.96
CA CYS A 43 16.94 -13.27 5.49
C CYS A 43 16.75 -13.24 3.97
N TRP A 44 16.34 -12.09 3.43
CA TRP A 44 16.06 -11.91 2.02
C TRP A 44 16.90 -10.77 1.44
N ASP A 45 17.38 -10.91 0.21
CA ASP A 45 18.10 -9.81 -0.45
C ASP A 45 17.16 -8.63 -0.77
N LEU A 46 15.88 -8.94 -1.00
CA LEU A 46 14.86 -7.98 -1.42
C LEU A 46 13.49 -8.36 -0.83
N ALA A 47 12.77 -7.37 -0.31
CA ALA A 47 11.33 -7.44 -0.10
C ALA A 47 10.62 -6.32 -0.87
N GLN A 48 9.39 -6.59 -1.30
CA GLN A 48 8.57 -5.62 -2.03
C GLN A 48 7.14 -5.65 -1.50
N ALA A 49 6.56 -4.46 -1.34
CA ALA A 49 5.15 -4.26 -1.04
C ALA A 49 4.58 -3.22 -2.01
N THR A 50 3.40 -3.49 -2.57
CA THR A 50 2.76 -2.59 -3.54
C THR A 50 1.33 -2.34 -3.11
N PHE A 51 1.03 -1.09 -2.74
CA PHE A 51 -0.27 -0.61 -2.30
C PHE A 51 -0.91 -1.50 -1.23
N SER A 52 -0.12 -1.92 -0.25
CA SER A 52 -0.57 -2.89 0.76
C SER A 52 -0.22 -2.50 2.19
N LEU A 53 0.85 -1.72 2.41
CA LEU A 53 1.29 -1.37 3.76
C LEU A 53 0.47 -0.22 4.34
N HIS A 54 -0.24 0.56 3.52
CA HIS A 54 -1.20 1.53 4.01
C HIS A 54 -2.39 0.87 4.73
N ASN A 55 -2.61 -0.44 4.59
CA ASN A 55 -3.64 -1.17 5.35
C ASN A 55 -3.22 -1.44 6.80
N ILE A 56 -1.98 -1.13 7.17
CA ILE A 56 -1.45 -1.32 8.52
C ILE A 56 -1.45 0.02 9.26
N PRO A 57 -2.04 0.10 10.46
CA PRO A 57 -2.00 1.33 11.27
C PRO A 57 -0.55 1.81 11.49
N PRO A 58 -0.27 3.13 11.47
CA PRO A 58 1.10 3.65 11.60
C PRO A 58 1.85 3.15 12.84
N ALA A 59 1.15 3.05 13.98
CA ALA A 59 1.71 2.55 15.23
C ALA A 59 2.14 1.07 15.16
N GLU A 60 1.44 0.26 14.37
CA GLU A 60 1.79 -1.14 14.12
C GLU A 60 2.85 -1.28 13.04
N ARG A 61 2.90 -0.35 12.08
CA ARG A 61 3.84 -0.40 10.95
C ARG A 61 5.28 -0.12 11.37
N ALA A 62 5.51 0.79 12.31
CA ALA A 62 6.84 1.15 12.77
C ALA A 62 7.71 -0.06 13.24
N PRO A 63 7.23 -0.95 14.15
CA PRO A 63 8.00 -2.14 14.53
C PRO A 63 8.21 -3.13 13.38
N LEU A 64 7.31 -3.18 12.39
CA LEU A 64 7.48 -4.03 11.20
C LEU A 64 8.63 -3.53 10.32
N PHE A 65 8.80 -2.21 10.17
CA PHE A 65 9.93 -1.66 9.44
C PHE A 65 11.26 -1.94 10.13
N VAL A 66 11.31 -1.90 11.47
CA VAL A 66 12.50 -2.29 12.24
C VAL A 66 12.82 -3.78 12.01
N TRP A 67 11.80 -4.64 12.01
CA TRP A 67 11.98 -6.06 11.70
C TRP A 67 12.47 -6.26 10.26
N LEU A 68 11.84 -5.62 9.28
CA LEU A 68 12.25 -5.70 7.87
C LEU A 68 13.69 -5.24 7.71
N ARG A 69 14.10 -4.14 8.34
CA ARG A 69 15.48 -3.66 8.31
C ARG A 69 16.49 -4.72 8.75
N ARG A 70 16.14 -5.58 9.71
CA ARG A 70 17.01 -6.68 10.17
C ARG A 70 17.03 -7.89 9.24
N LYS A 71 16.01 -8.05 8.41
CA LYS A 71 15.77 -9.27 7.61
C LYS A 71 16.01 -9.07 6.13
N VAL A 72 16.01 -7.84 5.63
CA VAL A 72 16.11 -7.55 4.20
C VAL A 72 17.29 -6.66 3.86
N GLY A 73 17.98 -6.98 2.77
CA GLY A 73 19.05 -6.13 2.23
C GLY A 73 18.54 -4.88 1.51
N ARG A 74 17.32 -4.95 0.96
CA ARG A 74 16.63 -3.85 0.27
C ARG A 74 15.12 -4.01 0.41
N LEU A 75 14.43 -2.89 0.65
CA LEU A 75 12.97 -2.83 0.72
C LEU A 75 12.44 -1.88 -0.35
N LEU A 76 11.48 -2.36 -1.14
CA LEU A 76 10.78 -1.59 -2.16
C LEU A 76 9.31 -1.43 -1.77
N ILE A 77 8.85 -0.18 -1.64
CA ILE A 77 7.46 0.12 -1.29
C ILE A 77 6.87 1.00 -2.38
N ALA A 78 5.80 0.55 -3.04
CA ALA A 78 4.99 1.38 -3.92
C ALA A 78 3.74 1.84 -3.17
N GLU A 79 3.59 3.15 -2.99
CA GLU A 79 2.48 3.78 -2.27
C GLU A 79 2.08 5.12 -2.90
N PHE A 80 0.87 5.57 -2.57
CA PHE A 80 0.35 6.87 -2.99
C PHE A 80 0.88 8.02 -2.11
N ASP A 81 1.19 9.16 -2.73
CA ASP A 81 1.51 10.41 -2.05
C ASP A 81 0.21 11.19 -1.76
N VAL A 82 -0.42 10.87 -0.63
CA VAL A 82 -1.70 11.48 -0.22
C VAL A 82 -1.45 12.55 0.84
N PRO A 83 -1.92 13.80 0.64
CA PRO A 83 -1.70 14.88 1.61
C PRO A 83 -2.33 14.60 2.98
N VAL A 84 -1.79 15.24 4.02
CA VAL A 84 -2.46 15.29 5.33
C VAL A 84 -3.48 16.43 5.31
N PHE A 85 -4.70 16.11 5.71
CA PHE A 85 -5.78 17.09 5.86
C PHE A 85 -6.10 17.31 7.33
N ALA A 86 -6.49 18.53 7.68
CA ALA A 86 -6.78 18.91 9.06
C ALA A 86 -8.07 18.25 9.60
N ASP A 87 -9.09 18.15 8.76
CA ASP A 87 -10.37 17.49 9.06
C ASP A 87 -10.96 16.87 7.80
N MET A 88 -11.79 15.85 7.98
CA MET A 88 -12.53 15.16 6.92
C MET A 88 -13.35 16.11 6.04
N TYR A 89 -13.90 17.20 6.58
CA TYR A 89 -14.71 18.17 5.82
C TYR A 89 -14.00 19.51 5.62
N SER A 90 -12.67 19.54 5.78
CA SER A 90 -11.89 20.72 5.42
C SER A 90 -12.05 21.02 3.92
N PRO A 91 -12.17 22.30 3.51
CA PRO A 91 -12.32 22.66 2.10
C PRO A 91 -11.24 22.08 1.20
N GLU A 92 -10.01 21.99 1.70
CA GLU A 92 -8.86 21.42 1.00
C GLU A 92 -9.03 19.92 0.75
N HIS A 93 -9.53 19.17 1.73
CA HIS A 93 -9.81 17.74 1.56
C HIS A 93 -10.95 17.49 0.58
N VAL A 94 -12.03 18.25 0.70
CA VAL A 94 -13.18 18.14 -0.21
C VAL A 94 -12.75 18.42 -1.64
N THR A 95 -12.01 19.51 -1.86
CA THR A 95 -11.50 19.87 -3.19
C THR A 95 -10.58 18.78 -3.74
N TYR A 96 -9.66 18.26 -2.92
CA TYR A 96 -8.79 17.17 -3.31
C TYR A 96 -9.58 15.94 -3.79
N VAL A 97 -10.55 15.46 -2.98
CA VAL A 97 -11.31 14.26 -3.33
C VAL A 97 -12.17 14.47 -4.58
N VAL A 98 -12.78 15.65 -4.75
CA VAL A 98 -13.56 16.00 -5.95
C VAL A 98 -12.67 16.00 -7.20
N ASP A 99 -11.52 16.68 -7.17
CA ASP A 99 -10.61 16.75 -8.31
C ASP A 99 -10.11 15.36 -8.73
N ARG A 100 -9.83 14.48 -7.74
CA ARG A 100 -9.40 13.11 -7.99
C ARG A 100 -10.55 12.27 -8.57
N TYR A 101 -11.76 12.41 -8.03
CA TYR A 101 -12.93 11.73 -8.58
C TYR A 101 -13.22 12.13 -10.03
N GLU A 102 -13.10 13.43 -10.38
CA GLU A 102 -13.23 13.90 -11.76
C GLU A 102 -12.18 13.28 -12.68
N LYS A 103 -10.92 13.20 -12.24
CA LYS A 103 -9.87 12.48 -12.98
C LYS A 103 -10.20 11.01 -13.17
N GLY A 104 -10.70 10.34 -12.12
CA GLY A 104 -11.13 8.94 -12.19
C GLY A 104 -12.24 8.74 -13.22
N LEU A 105 -13.24 9.62 -13.25
CA LEU A 105 -14.31 9.56 -14.25
C LEU A 105 -13.78 9.72 -15.69
N LEU A 106 -12.79 10.58 -15.90
CA LEU A 106 -12.14 10.78 -17.20
C LEU A 106 -11.31 9.55 -17.61
N GLU A 107 -10.62 8.91 -16.67
CA GLU A 107 -9.78 7.71 -16.92
C GLU A 107 -10.64 6.52 -17.38
N TYR A 108 -11.85 6.37 -16.85
CA TYR A 108 -12.76 5.26 -17.17
C TYR A 108 -13.84 5.60 -18.20
N ALA A 109 -13.59 6.54 -19.13
CA ALA A 109 -14.57 6.89 -20.17
C ALA A 109 -15.02 5.65 -21.00
N GLY A 110 -16.31 5.30 -20.98
CA GLY A 110 -16.87 4.10 -21.65
C GLY A 110 -17.77 3.27 -20.72
N ASP A 111 -17.38 2.01 -20.42
CA ASP A 111 -17.98 1.16 -19.36
C ASP A 111 -17.94 1.79 -17.94
N GLY A 112 -17.44 3.02 -17.85
CA GLY A 112 -17.35 3.88 -16.67
C GLY A 112 -18.65 4.05 -15.89
N GLY A 113 -19.83 3.74 -16.43
CA GLY A 113 -21.05 3.66 -15.62
C GLY A 113 -20.97 2.59 -14.52
N LEU A 114 -20.43 1.40 -14.84
CA LEU A 114 -20.26 0.30 -13.88
C LEU A 114 -19.07 0.54 -12.95
N VAL A 115 -17.95 1.04 -13.47
CA VAL A 115 -16.77 1.36 -12.66
C VAL A 115 -17.04 2.54 -11.72
N ALA A 116 -17.77 3.57 -12.18
CA ALA A 116 -18.17 4.67 -11.34
C ALA A 116 -19.08 4.21 -10.21
N GLN A 117 -20.10 3.39 -10.49
CA GLN A 117 -21.03 2.91 -9.47
C GLN A 117 -20.39 1.91 -8.50
N GLY A 118 -19.60 0.95 -9.01
CA GLY A 118 -19.06 -0.16 -8.23
C GLY A 118 -17.75 0.15 -7.50
N PHE A 119 -17.05 1.22 -7.89
CA PHE A 119 -15.72 1.52 -7.35
C PHE A 119 -15.53 3.01 -7.02
N LEU A 120 -15.68 3.93 -7.98
CA LEU A 120 -15.37 5.35 -7.73
C LEU A 120 -16.33 6.01 -6.72
N MET A 121 -17.63 5.73 -6.82
CA MET A 121 -18.64 6.21 -5.87
C MET A 121 -18.34 5.70 -4.44
N PRO A 122 -18.12 4.39 -4.21
CA PRO A 122 -17.67 3.91 -2.91
C PRO A 122 -16.42 4.60 -2.37
N VAL A 123 -15.40 4.83 -3.21
CA VAL A 123 -14.19 5.56 -2.80
C VAL A 123 -14.52 7.00 -2.42
N PHE A 124 -15.30 7.71 -3.24
CA PHE A 124 -15.69 9.09 -2.99
C PHE A 124 -16.46 9.22 -1.67
N PHE A 125 -17.53 8.44 -1.49
CA PHE A 125 -18.36 8.53 -0.29
C PHE A 125 -17.65 8.01 0.96
N GLY A 126 -16.77 7.01 0.82
CA GLY A 126 -15.96 6.48 1.92
C GLY A 126 -15.03 7.52 2.55
N ASN A 127 -14.54 8.50 1.77
CA ASN A 127 -13.73 9.61 2.30
C ASN A 127 -14.52 10.57 3.19
N PHE A 128 -15.86 10.51 3.17
CA PHE A 128 -16.74 11.40 3.91
C PHE A 128 -17.68 10.64 4.88
N ASP A 129 -17.45 9.34 5.09
CA ASP A 129 -18.24 8.53 6.02
C ASP A 129 -17.55 8.43 7.38
N ARG A 130 -18.11 9.12 8.38
CA ARG A 130 -17.62 9.07 9.78
C ARG A 130 -17.93 7.75 10.50
N SER A 131 -18.89 6.99 10.00
CA SER A 131 -19.31 5.72 10.60
C SER A 131 -18.49 4.53 10.11
N ALA A 132 -17.84 4.67 8.95
CA ALA A 132 -16.94 3.67 8.41
C ALA A 132 -15.69 3.54 9.28
N ALA A 133 -15.33 2.30 9.63
CA ALA A 133 -14.02 2.02 10.20
C ALA A 133 -12.95 2.37 9.18
N ARG A 134 -11.90 3.10 9.60
CA ARG A 134 -10.77 3.42 8.72
C ARG A 134 -10.07 2.13 8.29
N THR A 135 -10.11 1.84 6.99
CA THR A 135 -9.50 0.65 6.40
C THR A 135 -8.10 0.91 5.86
N THR A 136 -7.78 2.16 5.53
CA THR A 136 -6.48 2.57 4.97
C THR A 136 -5.89 3.75 5.73
N TYR A 137 -4.57 3.76 5.83
CA TYR A 137 -3.73 4.75 6.49
C TYR A 137 -2.72 5.32 5.50
N GLU A 138 -3.25 5.83 4.38
CA GLU A 138 -2.49 6.61 3.41
C GLU A 138 -1.93 7.88 4.06
N GLN A 139 -0.78 8.32 3.56
CA GLN A 139 -0.02 9.44 4.11
C GLN A 139 0.97 9.96 3.05
N PRO A 140 1.55 11.16 3.25
CA PRO A 140 2.54 11.69 2.32
C PRO A 140 3.73 10.76 2.18
N ILE A 141 4.29 10.71 0.98
CA ILE A 141 5.44 9.86 0.67
C ILE A 141 6.65 10.20 1.55
N GLU A 142 6.82 11.47 1.93
CA GLU A 142 7.85 11.91 2.87
C GLU A 142 7.71 11.25 4.26
N THR A 143 6.48 11.02 4.72
CA THR A 143 6.23 10.33 6.00
C THR A 143 6.70 8.87 5.92
N TRP A 144 6.46 8.17 4.81
CA TRP A 144 7.01 6.83 4.58
C TRP A 144 8.53 6.81 4.60
N GLU A 145 9.17 7.77 3.94
CA GLU A 145 10.63 7.86 3.95
C GLU A 145 11.18 8.05 5.36
N ASN A 146 10.54 8.91 6.15
CA ASN A 146 10.95 9.21 7.51
C ASN A 146 10.78 8.02 8.45
N GLU A 147 9.68 7.27 8.31
CA GLU A 147 9.46 6.01 9.06
C GLU A 147 10.54 4.96 8.76
N LEU A 148 10.95 4.84 7.49
CA LEU A 148 12.02 3.90 7.08
C LEU A 148 13.39 4.34 7.61
N ARG A 149 13.71 5.64 7.54
CA ARG A 149 14.94 6.18 8.14
C ARG A 149 14.97 5.92 9.66
N ALA A 150 13.85 6.18 10.34
CA ALA A 150 13.71 5.91 11.78
C ALA A 150 13.85 4.42 12.12
N ALA A 151 13.43 3.53 11.22
CA ALA A 151 13.61 2.08 11.36
C ALA A 151 15.05 1.60 11.13
N GLY A 152 15.96 2.48 10.69
CA GLY A 152 17.39 2.20 10.54
C GLY A 152 17.86 1.90 9.11
N PHE A 153 17.01 2.13 8.09
CA PHE A 153 17.48 2.14 6.71
C PHE A 153 18.38 3.37 6.49
N GLY A 154 19.61 3.15 6.03
CA GLY A 154 20.64 4.18 5.90
C GLY A 154 20.51 5.02 4.64
N ARG A 155 19.88 4.48 3.58
CA ARG A 155 19.56 5.19 2.35
C ARG A 155 18.10 4.95 1.99
N VAL A 156 17.36 6.03 1.79
CA VAL A 156 15.96 6.00 1.36
C VAL A 156 15.79 6.95 0.19
N GLU A 157 15.41 6.40 -0.96
CA GLU A 157 15.21 7.13 -2.21
C GLU A 157 13.76 7.02 -2.67
N ARG A 158 13.22 8.11 -3.20
CA ARG A 158 11.93 8.14 -3.86
C ARG A 158 12.08 8.27 -5.37
N ARG A 159 11.22 7.57 -6.11
CA ARG A 159 11.08 7.68 -7.57
C ARG A 159 9.62 7.78 -7.93
N ASP A 160 9.31 8.57 -8.94
CA ASP A 160 7.96 8.62 -9.50
C ASP A 160 7.66 7.31 -10.21
N LEU A 161 6.48 6.74 -9.96
CA LEU A 161 5.99 5.56 -10.67
C LEU A 161 4.99 5.96 -11.74
N ASP A 162 3.90 6.61 -11.32
CA ASP A 162 2.79 6.97 -12.20
C ASP A 162 1.90 8.07 -11.58
N ASP A 163 1.21 8.85 -12.41
CA ASP A 163 0.25 9.87 -11.97
C ASP A 163 -1.17 9.30 -11.99
N TYR A 164 -1.43 8.32 -11.13
CA TYR A 164 -2.74 7.68 -10.98
C TYR A 164 -3.84 8.71 -10.69
N TRP A 165 -5.08 8.42 -11.11
CA TRP A 165 -6.22 9.31 -10.88
C TRP A 165 -6.38 9.69 -9.41
N TRP A 166 -6.14 8.76 -8.47
CA TRP A 166 -6.34 8.95 -7.03
C TRP A 166 -5.27 9.82 -6.38
N ALA A 167 -4.01 9.56 -6.70
CA ALA A 167 -2.85 10.24 -6.16
C ALA A 167 -1.61 9.82 -6.95
N ARG A 168 -0.54 10.62 -6.90
CA ARG A 168 0.73 10.20 -7.52
C ARG A 168 1.26 8.97 -6.79
N ALA A 169 1.60 7.94 -7.54
CA ALA A 169 2.27 6.77 -7.01
C ALA A 169 3.78 6.96 -7.06
N HIS A 170 4.44 6.58 -5.98
CA HIS A 170 5.89 6.62 -5.88
C HIS A 170 6.44 5.27 -5.42
N LEU A 171 7.66 4.99 -5.86
CA LEU A 171 8.48 3.90 -5.35
C LEU A 171 9.46 4.45 -4.33
N VAL A 172 9.41 3.93 -3.11
CA VAL A 172 10.41 4.14 -2.07
C VAL A 172 11.38 2.95 -2.06
N ASP A 173 12.66 3.22 -2.28
CA ASP A 173 13.77 2.25 -2.25
C ASP A 173 14.64 2.49 -1.01
N ALA A 174 14.59 1.56 -0.06
CA ALA A 174 15.27 1.65 1.23
C ALA A 174 16.34 0.55 1.41
N ARG A 175 17.52 0.94 1.91
CA ARG A 175 18.70 0.08 2.12
C ARG A 175 19.41 0.44 3.43
#